data_AF-A0AAE3WDV7-F1
#
_entry.id   AF-A0AAE3WDV7-F1
#
_cell.length_a   1.000
_cell.length_b   1.000
_cell.length_c   1.000
_cell.angle_alpha   90.00
_cell.angle_beta   90.00
_cell.angle_gamma   90.00
#
_symmetry.space_group_name_H-M   'P 1'
#
loop_
_entity.id
_entity.type
_entity.pdbx_description
1 polymer ?
#
loop_
_entity_poly.entity_id
_entity_poly.type
_entity_poly.pdbx_seq_one_letter_code
_entity_poly.pdbx_strand_id
1 'polypeptide(L)'
;MIGKVLITALALVAGGGAAHALTPLPPCDGEEGGMKVYDAWSFGYDDSGFVIEGYVNLDRDGVIGGADGPVPALNDFNGMRITDCRTGRMLALDGVFPSDMDVLTATEFLRAKVQGEKRFRLTDIEKAAEAVYGNKKYVRIIKLREIEETCACREYFPGLWK
;
A
#
# COMPACT_ATOMS: atom_id res chain seq x y z
N MET A 1 -14.16 33.69 -63.61
CA MET A 1 -15.03 34.54 -62.76
C MET A 1 -15.72 33.63 -61.75
N ILE A 2 -15.67 34.00 -60.46
CA ILE A 2 -16.47 33.48 -59.33
C ILE A 2 -16.19 31.98 -59.03
N GLY A 3 -15.43 31.60 -58.00
CA GLY A 3 -15.50 32.08 -56.62
C GLY A 3 -16.43 31.15 -55.82
N LYS A 4 -15.86 30.18 -55.11
CA LYS A 4 -16.38 29.66 -53.83
C LYS A 4 -15.37 28.68 -53.21
N VAL A 5 -14.62 29.23 -52.27
CA VAL A 5 -13.94 28.53 -51.19
C VAL A 5 -15.01 27.88 -50.31
N LEU A 6 -14.86 26.59 -50.00
CA LEU A 6 -15.46 26.02 -48.79
C LEU A 6 -14.38 25.18 -48.11
N ILE A 7 -13.98 25.70 -46.95
CA ILE A 7 -12.99 25.17 -46.01
C ILE A 7 -13.64 23.96 -45.33
N THR A 8 -13.08 22.76 -45.51
CA THR A 8 -13.49 21.59 -44.72
C THR A 8 -12.62 21.52 -43.47
N ALA A 9 -13.30 21.50 -42.33
CA ALA A 9 -12.79 21.76 -41.01
C ALA A 9 -11.81 20.71 -40.48
N LEU A 10 -10.88 21.24 -39.68
CA LEU A 10 -9.95 20.58 -38.78
C LEU A 10 -10.70 19.75 -37.73
N ALA A 11 -10.28 18.51 -37.51
CA ALA A 11 -10.58 17.77 -36.29
C ALA A 11 -9.30 17.09 -35.78
N LEU A 12 -8.34 17.91 -35.33
CA LEU A 12 -7.38 17.48 -34.33
C LEU A 12 -8.12 17.43 -32.99
N VAL A 13 -8.43 16.23 -32.51
CA VAL A 13 -8.65 16.06 -31.06
C VAL A 13 -7.33 15.53 -30.51
N ALA A 14 -6.47 16.50 -30.20
CA ALA A 14 -5.29 16.29 -29.38
C ALA A 14 -5.70 15.79 -27.99
N GLY A 15 -4.88 14.90 -27.44
CA GLY A 15 -4.64 14.65 -26.02
C GLY A 15 -5.79 14.95 -25.05
N GLY A 16 -6.58 13.93 -24.74
CA GLY A 16 -7.28 13.85 -23.48
C GLY A 16 -6.34 13.34 -22.39
N GLY A 17 -5.27 14.09 -22.09
CA GLY A 17 -4.57 13.94 -20.82
C GLY A 17 -5.53 14.45 -19.74
N ALA A 18 -6.30 13.54 -19.15
CA ALA A 18 -7.07 13.87 -17.97
C ALA A 18 -6.06 14.20 -16.87
N ALA A 19 -5.97 15.48 -16.56
CA ALA A 19 -5.20 16.01 -15.48
C ALA A 19 -5.46 15.18 -14.21
N HIS A 20 -4.39 14.61 -13.66
CA HIS A 20 -4.36 14.12 -12.31
C HIS A 20 -4.90 15.23 -11.40
N ALA A 21 -5.96 14.94 -10.66
CA ALA A 21 -6.47 15.87 -9.67
C ALA A 21 -5.31 16.17 -8.69
N LEU A 22 -4.78 17.40 -8.76
CA LEU A 22 -3.72 17.93 -7.90
C LEU A 22 -4.22 18.25 -6.49
N THR A 23 -5.31 17.64 -6.06
CA THR A 23 -5.69 17.58 -4.65
C THR A 23 -5.21 16.23 -4.15
N PRO A 24 -4.25 16.17 -3.20
CA PRO A 24 -3.92 14.90 -2.56
C PRO A 24 -5.23 14.30 -2.06
N LEU A 25 -5.43 13.01 -2.35
CA LEU A 25 -6.55 12.27 -1.81
C LEU A 25 -6.48 12.40 -0.28
N PRO A 26 -7.64 12.51 0.41
CA PRO A 26 -7.62 12.60 1.86
C PRO A 26 -6.89 11.37 2.40
N PRO A 27 -5.94 11.54 3.33
CA PRO A 27 -5.15 10.42 3.82
C PRO A 27 -6.09 9.34 4.37
N CYS A 28 -5.71 8.08 4.18
CA CYS A 28 -6.30 6.96 4.90
C CYS A 28 -5.97 7.06 6.40
N ASP A 29 -6.62 8.00 7.06
CA ASP A 29 -6.49 8.30 8.48
C ASP A 29 -7.82 7.98 9.18
N GLY A 30 -7.74 7.38 10.37
CA GLY A 30 -8.92 7.04 11.16
C GLY A 30 -8.86 5.60 11.64
N GLU A 31 -9.89 4.83 11.33
CA GLU A 31 -10.04 3.44 11.76
C GLU A 31 -10.37 2.54 10.57
N GLU A 32 -9.63 1.43 10.41
CA GLU A 32 -9.91 0.38 9.44
C GLU A 32 -9.84 -0.98 10.13
N GLY A 33 -10.87 -1.81 9.95
CA GLY A 33 -10.94 -3.12 10.58
C GLY A 33 -10.82 -3.06 12.11
N GLY A 34 -11.31 -2.00 12.75
CA GLY A 34 -11.20 -1.81 14.20
C GLY A 34 -9.81 -1.39 14.69
N MET A 35 -8.88 -1.07 13.79
CA MET A 35 -7.52 -0.62 14.12
C MET A 35 -7.32 0.81 13.69
N LYS A 36 -6.58 1.60 14.47
CA LYS A 36 -6.27 2.98 14.11
C LYS A 36 -5.19 3.02 13.05
N VAL A 37 -5.48 3.68 11.93
CA VAL A 37 -4.52 3.97 10.86
C VAL A 37 -3.80 5.27 11.18
N TYR A 38 -2.49 5.30 11.07
CA TYR A 38 -1.69 6.51 11.29
C TYR A 38 -0.77 6.88 10.13
N ASP A 39 -0.62 6.00 9.14
CA ASP A 39 0.12 6.29 7.91
C ASP A 39 -0.27 5.32 6.79
N ALA A 40 -0.22 5.76 5.53
CA ALA A 40 -0.53 4.93 4.38
C ALA A 40 0.07 5.46 3.07
N TRP A 41 0.73 4.61 2.29
CA TRP A 41 1.30 4.99 1.00
C TRP A 41 1.51 3.81 0.04
N SER A 42 1.70 4.10 -1.25
CA SER A 42 2.04 3.11 -2.28
C SER A 42 3.45 2.53 -2.09
N PHE A 43 3.60 1.21 -2.21
CA PHE A 43 4.88 0.51 -2.08
C PHE A 43 5.37 -0.12 -3.38
N GLY A 44 6.62 0.18 -3.75
CA GLY A 44 7.23 -0.25 -5.00
C GLY A 44 6.96 0.74 -6.13
N TYR A 45 6.78 0.21 -7.34
CA TYR A 45 6.59 1.00 -8.57
C TYR A 45 5.13 0.95 -9.02
N ASP A 46 4.75 1.75 -10.02
CA ASP A 46 3.35 1.92 -10.47
C ASP A 46 2.64 0.58 -10.77
N ASP A 47 3.37 -0.43 -11.25
CA ASP A 47 2.81 -1.75 -11.53
C ASP A 47 2.96 -2.76 -10.37
N SER A 48 3.60 -2.38 -9.26
CA SER A 48 3.76 -3.22 -8.08
C SER A 48 2.42 -3.50 -7.42
N GLY A 49 1.54 -2.51 -7.30
CA GLY A 49 0.21 -2.66 -6.70
C GLY A 49 0.24 -3.12 -5.25
N PHE A 50 1.23 -2.65 -4.48
CA PHE A 50 1.32 -2.86 -3.04
C PHE A 50 1.11 -1.53 -2.33
N VAL A 51 0.52 -1.58 -1.14
CA VAL A 51 0.47 -0.45 -0.22
C VAL A 51 1.14 -0.84 1.09
N ILE A 52 1.67 0.15 1.80
CA ILE A 52 2.08 0.05 3.20
C ILE A 52 1.10 0.89 4.00
N GLU A 53 0.68 0.36 5.12
CA GLU A 53 -0.25 1.02 6.03
C GLU A 53 0.25 0.78 7.47
N GLY A 54 0.33 1.83 8.27
CA GLY A 54 0.68 1.78 9.69
C GLY A 54 -0.56 1.69 10.57
N TYR A 55 -0.58 0.71 11.48
CA TYR A 55 -1.69 0.48 12.40
C TYR A 55 -1.24 0.39 13.85
N VAL A 56 -2.14 0.86 14.72
CA VAL A 56 -2.03 0.66 16.16
C VAL A 56 -3.39 0.25 16.72
N ASN A 57 -3.39 -0.80 17.54
CA ASN A 57 -4.53 -1.14 18.38
C ASN A 57 -4.39 -0.41 19.71
N LEU A 58 -5.47 0.23 20.13
CA LEU A 58 -5.54 0.95 21.40
C LEU A 58 -6.70 0.36 22.20
N ASP A 59 -6.47 0.04 23.46
CA ASP A 59 -7.53 -0.34 24.39
C ASP A 59 -8.39 0.88 24.78
N ARG A 60 -9.34 0.68 25.70
CA ARG A 60 -10.26 1.73 26.15
C ARG A 60 -9.55 2.92 26.84
N ASP A 61 -8.35 2.69 27.37
CA ASP A 61 -7.53 3.68 28.04
C ASP A 61 -6.44 4.27 27.12
N GLY A 62 -6.42 3.86 25.84
CA GLY A 62 -5.43 4.30 24.86
C GLY A 62 -4.09 3.58 24.94
N VAL A 63 -4.04 2.41 25.57
CA VAL A 63 -2.83 1.59 25.77
C VAL A 63 -2.81 0.43 24.78
N ILE A 64 -1.64 0.13 24.22
CA ILE A 64 -1.47 -0.93 23.20
C ILE A 64 -1.55 -2.34 23.82
N GLY A 65 -1.10 -2.50 25.07
CA GLY A 65 -1.06 -3.80 25.73
C GLY A 65 -2.43 -4.22 26.27
N GLY A 66 -3.00 -5.27 25.69
CA GLY A 66 -4.35 -5.77 25.95
C GLY A 66 -5.39 -5.34 24.93
N ALA A 67 -4.97 -4.75 23.80
CA ALA A 67 -5.88 -4.22 22.78
C ALA A 67 -6.29 -5.32 21.79
N ASP A 68 -7.59 -5.59 21.68
CA ASP A 68 -8.12 -6.53 20.70
C ASP A 68 -7.89 -6.05 19.27
N GLY A 69 -7.54 -6.97 18.37
CA GLY A 69 -7.50 -6.73 16.94
C GLY A 69 -8.73 -7.33 16.22
N PRO A 70 -8.90 -7.06 14.92
CA PRO A 70 -9.99 -7.64 14.12
C PRO A 70 -9.97 -9.17 14.07
N VAL A 71 -8.78 -9.76 14.24
CA VAL A 71 -8.57 -11.20 14.37
C VAL A 71 -7.57 -11.47 15.49
N PRO A 72 -7.62 -12.64 16.15
CA PRO A 72 -6.72 -12.93 17.28
C PRO A 72 -5.23 -12.81 16.96
N ALA A 73 -4.82 -13.04 15.71
CA ALA A 73 -3.44 -12.89 15.28
C ALA A 73 -2.95 -11.44 15.37
N LEU A 74 -3.87 -10.47 15.26
CA LEU A 74 -3.62 -9.03 15.32
C LEU A 74 -3.94 -8.42 16.68
N ASN A 75 -4.16 -9.22 17.74
CA ASN A 75 -4.23 -8.66 19.08
C ASN A 75 -2.89 -7.99 19.43
N ASP A 76 -2.98 -6.86 20.14
CA ASP A 76 -1.87 -5.99 20.55
C ASP A 76 -1.04 -5.45 19.37
N PHE A 77 -1.58 -5.47 18.15
CA PHE A 77 -0.82 -5.10 16.95
C PHE A 77 -0.44 -3.62 16.98
N ASN A 78 0.85 -3.37 16.78
CA ASN A 78 1.40 -2.03 16.59
C ASN A 78 2.56 -2.11 15.61
N GLY A 79 2.29 -1.78 14.35
CA GLY A 79 3.28 -1.89 13.29
C GLY A 79 2.67 -1.65 11.92
N MET A 80 3.26 -2.28 10.89
CA MET A 80 2.86 -2.04 9.50
C MET A 80 2.29 -3.26 8.82
N ARG A 81 1.35 -3.05 7.89
CA ARG A 81 0.84 -4.04 6.95
C ARG A 81 1.31 -3.69 5.55
N ILE A 82 1.79 -4.68 4.82
CA ILE A 82 2.12 -4.57 3.38
C ILE A 82 1.10 -5.40 2.62
N THR A 83 0.23 -4.75 1.86
CA THR A 83 -0.94 -5.37 1.22
C THR A 83 -0.79 -5.43 -0.29
N ASP A 84 -0.99 -6.60 -0.91
CA ASP A 84 -1.16 -6.75 -2.36
C ASP A 84 -2.60 -6.42 -2.74
N CYS A 85 -2.81 -5.24 -3.32
CA CYS A 85 -4.13 -4.73 -3.64
C CYS A 85 -4.86 -5.56 -4.70
N ARG A 86 -4.21 -6.52 -5.37
CA ARG A 86 -4.88 -7.43 -6.33
C ARG A 86 -5.55 -8.62 -5.68
N THR A 87 -5.02 -9.05 -4.54
CA THR A 87 -5.37 -10.35 -3.96
C THR A 87 -5.91 -10.23 -2.53
N GLY A 88 -5.77 -9.05 -1.93
CA GLY A 88 -6.02 -8.80 -0.52
C GLY A 88 -5.03 -9.50 0.42
N ARG A 89 -4.02 -10.21 -0.14
CA ARG A 89 -3.00 -10.87 0.67
C ARG A 89 -2.08 -9.83 1.27
N MET A 90 -1.75 -10.00 2.53
CA MET A 90 -0.91 -9.06 3.24
C MET A 90 0.11 -9.74 4.14
N LEU A 91 1.19 -9.02 4.37
CA LEU A 91 2.20 -9.31 5.37
C LEU A 91 2.14 -8.23 6.44
N ALA A 92 1.71 -8.59 7.65
CA ALA A 92 1.71 -7.72 8.80
C ALA A 92 2.98 -7.95 9.63
N LEU A 93 3.66 -6.86 9.99
CA LEU A 93 4.93 -6.84 10.71
C LEU A 93 4.71 -6.06 12.01
N ASP A 94 4.40 -6.80 13.06
CA ASP A 94 4.16 -6.24 14.39
C ASP A 94 5.48 -5.79 15.03
N GLY A 95 5.51 -4.61 15.62
CA GLY A 95 6.72 -3.99 16.18
C GLY A 95 7.67 -3.39 15.14
N VAL A 96 7.24 -3.29 13.87
CA VAL A 96 7.99 -2.64 12.78
C VAL A 96 7.15 -1.51 12.22
N PHE A 97 7.74 -0.33 12.08
CA PHE A 97 7.02 0.86 11.66
C PHE A 97 7.25 1.16 10.18
N PRO A 98 6.31 1.84 9.50
CA PRO A 98 6.46 2.23 8.11
C PRO A 98 7.74 3.04 7.81
N SER A 99 8.32 3.73 8.80
CA SER A 99 9.63 4.39 8.68
C SER A 99 10.81 3.44 8.45
N ASP A 100 10.67 2.15 8.77
CA ASP A 100 11.73 1.13 8.65
C ASP A 100 11.78 0.47 7.25
N MET A 101 10.98 0.96 6.31
CA MET A 101 10.83 0.35 4.98
C MET A 101 12.11 0.33 4.15
N ASP A 102 13.01 1.29 4.36
CA ASP A 102 14.33 1.33 3.72
C ASP A 102 15.17 0.09 4.05
N VAL A 103 14.95 -0.52 5.22
CA VAL A 103 15.65 -1.74 5.61
C VAL A 103 15.21 -2.93 4.74
N LEU A 104 13.92 -3.02 4.43
CA LEU A 104 13.37 -4.06 3.55
C LEU A 104 13.85 -3.89 2.11
N THR A 105 13.76 -2.67 1.58
CA THR A 105 14.17 -2.38 0.19
C THR A 105 15.68 -2.54 -0.02
N ALA A 106 16.48 -2.40 1.04
CA ALA A 106 17.92 -2.65 1.02
C ALA A 106 18.30 -4.15 0.97
N THR A 107 17.38 -5.09 1.23
CA THR A 107 17.69 -6.53 1.20
C THR A 107 18.01 -7.02 -0.21
N GLU A 108 18.77 -8.12 -0.35
CA GLU A 108 19.07 -8.70 -1.67
C GLU A 108 17.82 -9.12 -2.46
N PHE A 109 16.71 -9.41 -1.77
CA PHE A 109 15.43 -9.80 -2.37
C PHE A 109 14.72 -8.65 -3.08
N LEU A 110 14.89 -7.41 -2.60
CA LEU A 110 14.21 -6.23 -3.14
C LEU A 110 15.17 -5.24 -3.81
N ARG A 111 16.44 -5.17 -3.38
CA ARG A 111 17.42 -4.18 -3.86
C ARG A 111 17.55 -4.14 -5.38
N ALA A 112 17.68 -5.29 -6.03
CA ALA A 112 17.81 -5.35 -7.49
C ALA A 112 16.54 -4.91 -8.23
N LYS A 113 15.37 -5.08 -7.60
CA LYS A 113 14.09 -4.63 -8.15
C LYS A 113 13.91 -3.12 -7.97
N VAL A 114 14.34 -2.60 -6.82
CA VAL A 114 14.40 -1.16 -6.56
C VAL A 114 15.31 -0.49 -7.60
N GLN A 115 16.54 -0.97 -7.75
CA GLN A 115 17.50 -0.38 -8.70
C GLN A 115 17.07 -0.47 -10.17
N GLY A 116 16.22 -1.45 -10.50
CA GLY A 116 15.74 -1.68 -11.86
C GLY A 116 14.30 -1.28 -12.11
N GLU A 117 13.66 -0.58 -11.16
CA GLU A 117 12.25 -0.18 -11.22
C GLU A 117 11.29 -1.33 -11.59
N LYS A 118 11.53 -2.50 -10.99
CA LYS A 118 10.77 -3.72 -11.30
C LYS A 118 9.69 -3.97 -10.27
N ARG A 119 8.57 -4.51 -10.77
CA ARG A 119 7.49 -5.05 -9.97
C ARG A 119 7.96 -5.94 -8.80
N PHE A 120 7.42 -5.63 -7.62
CA PHE A 120 7.55 -6.47 -6.43
C PHE A 120 6.58 -7.66 -6.49
N ARG A 121 6.94 -8.72 -5.78
CA ARG A 121 6.05 -9.85 -5.51
C ARG A 121 5.95 -10.01 -4.01
N LEU A 122 4.79 -10.43 -3.52
CA LEU A 122 4.59 -10.67 -2.09
C LEU A 122 5.62 -11.66 -1.54
N THR A 123 5.99 -12.67 -2.32
CA THR A 123 7.04 -13.63 -1.95
C THR A 123 8.42 -12.99 -1.76
N ASP A 124 8.74 -11.93 -2.49
CA ASP A 124 10.02 -11.22 -2.36
C ASP A 124 10.02 -10.37 -1.08
N ILE A 125 8.87 -9.75 -0.78
CA ILE A 125 8.62 -8.97 0.45
C ILE A 125 8.66 -9.88 1.68
N GLU A 126 8.00 -11.04 1.63
CA GLU A 126 8.05 -12.06 2.68
C GLU A 126 9.50 -12.48 2.96
N LYS A 127 10.29 -12.77 1.93
CA LYS A 127 11.71 -13.13 2.10
C LYS A 127 12.53 -11.99 2.69
N ALA A 128 12.30 -10.75 2.25
CA ALA A 128 12.96 -9.58 2.82
C ALA A 128 12.64 -9.43 4.31
N ALA A 129 11.37 -9.54 4.69
CA ALA A 129 10.96 -9.44 6.09
C ALA A 129 11.55 -10.55 6.95
N GLU A 130 11.51 -11.79 6.50
CA GLU A 130 12.12 -12.92 7.21
C GLU A 130 13.63 -12.75 7.40
N ALA A 131 14.33 -12.25 6.38
CA ALA A 131 15.78 -12.03 6.44
C ALA A 131 16.17 -10.92 7.44
N VAL A 132 15.35 -9.88 7.57
CA VAL A 132 15.63 -8.74 8.46
C VAL A 132 15.13 -9.01 9.88
N TYR A 133 13.92 -9.55 10.00
CA TYR A 133 13.17 -9.58 11.24
C TYR A 133 12.88 -10.98 11.79
N GLY A 134 13.05 -12.05 11.01
CA GLY A 134 12.65 -13.42 11.42
C GLY A 134 13.31 -13.93 12.70
N ASN A 135 14.47 -13.37 13.08
CA ASN A 135 15.19 -13.71 14.32
C ASN A 135 14.98 -12.67 15.46
N LYS A 136 14.15 -11.65 15.26
CA LYS A 136 13.90 -10.60 16.24
C LYS A 136 12.77 -11.03 17.17
N LYS A 137 13.08 -11.24 18.45
CA LYS A 137 12.12 -11.73 19.46
C LYS A 137 10.91 -10.82 19.69
N TYR A 138 11.00 -9.55 19.29
CA TYR A 138 9.95 -8.55 19.46
C TYR A 138 9.17 -8.26 18.17
N VAL A 139 9.50 -8.92 17.05
CA VAL A 139 8.78 -8.75 15.80
C VAL A 139 7.97 -10.00 15.52
N ARG A 140 6.68 -9.83 15.19
CA ARG A 140 5.85 -10.92 14.67
C ARG A 140 5.59 -10.69 13.19
N ILE A 141 5.90 -11.71 12.38
CA ILE A 141 5.59 -11.73 10.95
C ILE A 141 4.31 -12.53 10.76
N ILE A 142 3.24 -11.87 10.36
CA ILE A 142 1.89 -12.43 10.31
C ILE A 142 1.41 -12.37 8.86
N LYS A 143 0.99 -13.51 8.31
CA LYS A 143 0.44 -13.59 6.95
C LYS A 143 -1.07 -13.65 7.02
N LEU A 144 -1.73 -12.71 6.36
CA LEU A 144 -3.19 -12.58 6.38
C LEU A 144 -3.73 -12.39 4.97
N ARG A 145 -5.06 -12.42 4.87
CA ARG A 145 -5.78 -12.01 3.68
C ARG A 145 -7.02 -11.24 4.12
N GLU A 146 -7.17 -10.04 3.58
CA GLU A 146 -8.37 -9.25 3.73
C GLU A 146 -9.33 -9.53 2.57
N ILE A 147 -10.62 -9.50 2.87
CA ILE A 147 -11.69 -9.72 1.89
C ILE A 147 -12.31 -8.40 1.42
N GLU A 148 -12.17 -7.34 2.21
CA GLU A 148 -12.62 -5.99 1.89
C GLU A 148 -11.46 -5.12 1.38
N GLU A 149 -11.72 -4.28 0.38
CA GLU A 149 -10.69 -3.39 -0.16
C GLU A 149 -10.26 -2.37 0.92
N THR A 150 -8.96 -2.32 1.23
CA THR A 150 -8.43 -1.34 2.17
C THR A 150 -8.51 0.07 1.60
N CYS A 151 -8.58 1.07 2.48
CA CYS A 151 -8.62 2.46 2.06
C CYS A 151 -7.43 2.79 1.15
N ALA A 152 -6.21 2.39 1.53
CA ALA A 152 -5.01 2.74 0.76
C ALA A 152 -5.01 2.01 -0.60
N CYS A 153 -5.48 0.77 -0.67
CA CYS A 153 -5.61 0.09 -1.95
C CYS A 153 -6.57 0.81 -2.90
N ARG A 154 -7.72 1.27 -2.39
CA ARG A 154 -8.67 2.08 -3.18
C ARG A 154 -8.08 3.43 -3.59
N GLU A 155 -7.27 4.04 -2.74
CA GLU A 155 -6.65 5.35 -2.96
C GLU A 155 -5.54 5.28 -4.02
N TYR A 156 -4.56 4.41 -3.81
CA TYR A 156 -3.35 4.34 -4.63
C TYR A 156 -3.50 3.44 -5.86
N PHE A 157 -4.40 2.44 -5.82
CA PHE A 157 -4.60 1.49 -6.90
C PHE A 157 -6.09 1.21 -7.16
N PRO A 158 -6.90 2.25 -7.47
CA PRO A 158 -8.35 2.11 -7.64
C PRO A 158 -8.71 1.06 -8.69
N GLY A 159 -9.62 0.15 -8.32
CA GLY A 159 -10.12 -0.91 -9.21
C GLY A 159 -9.15 -2.07 -9.42
N LEU A 160 -8.03 -2.11 -8.69
CA LEU A 160 -7.09 -3.23 -8.73
C LEU A 160 -7.56 -4.42 -7.89
N TRP A 161 -8.38 -4.18 -6.86
CA TRP A 161 -8.96 -5.19 -5.99
C TRP A 161 -9.96 -6.10 -6.73
N LYS A 162 -9.87 -7.41 -6.48
CA LYS A 162 -10.69 -8.44 -7.14
C LYS A 162 -11.15 -9.53 -6.19
#